data_AF-A0A972KDX9-F1
#
_entry.id   AF-A0A972KDX9-F1
#
_cell.length_a   1.000
_cell.length_b   1.000
_cell.length_c   1.000
_cell.angle_alpha   90.00
_cell.angle_beta   90.00
_cell.angle_gamma   90.00
#
_symmetry.space_group_name_H-M   'P 1'
#
loop_
_entity.id
_entity.type
_entity.pdbx_description
1 polymer ?
#
loop_
_entity_poly.entity_id
_entity_poly.type
_entity_poly.pdbx_seq_one_letter_code
_entity_poly.pdbx_strand_id
1 'polypeptide(L)' 'MKVEEIIIKLKKFPDHLKQEVLDYIEFLSDKYGIEDIKIVDNRKKFQFDWEGGLSNLRKQYTSVELQHKAMDWR' A
#
# COMPACT_ATOMS: atom_id res chain seq x y z
N MET A 1 -23.99 -8.15 -21.97
CA MET A 1 -24.33 -6.88 -22.67
C MET A 1 -23.81 -5.61 -21.95
N LYS A 2 -22.64 -5.63 -21.27
CA LYS A 2 -21.99 -4.40 -20.73
C LYS A 2 -20.53 -4.23 -21.18
N VAL A 3 -19.85 -5.33 -21.56
CA VAL A 3 -18.44 -5.32 -21.97
C VAL A 3 -18.24 -4.60 -23.30
N GLU A 4 -19.17 -4.78 -24.25
CA GLU A 4 -19.10 -4.15 -25.58
C GLU A 4 -19.20 -2.62 -25.50
N GLU A 5 -20.05 -2.07 -24.62
CA GLU A 5 -20.14 -0.63 -24.38
C GLU A 5 -18.86 -0.05 -23.77
N ILE A 6 -18.20 -0.80 -22.88
CA ILE A 6 -16.93 -0.41 -22.27
C ILE A 6 -15.86 -0.28 -23.35
N ILE A 7 -15.76 -1.24 -24.29
CA ILE A 7 -14.78 -1.23 -25.38
C ILE A 7 -15.00 -0.03 -26.32
N ILE A 8 -16.26 0.27 -26.66
CA ILE A 8 -16.59 1.41 -27.53
C ILE A 8 -16.22 2.73 -26.86
N LYS A 9 -16.49 2.86 -25.55
CA LYS A 9 -16.08 4.04 -24.78
C LYS A 9 -14.56 4.14 -24.71
N LEU A 10 -13.84 3.05 -24.41
CA LEU A 10 -12.38 3.02 -24.35
C LEU A 10 -11.70 3.45 -25.67
N LYS A 11 -12.27 3.08 -26.81
CA LYS A 11 -11.75 3.49 -28.14
C LYS A 11 -11.87 4.99 -28.41
N LYS A 12 -12.82 5.68 -27.77
CA LYS A 12 -13.01 7.14 -27.90
C LYS A 12 -12.14 7.93 -26.92
N PHE A 13 -11.51 7.28 -25.94
CA PHE A 13 -10.68 7.98 -24.97
C PHE A 13 -9.31 8.34 -25.55
N PRO A 14 -8.80 9.55 -25.28
CA PRO A 14 -7.41 9.90 -25.52
C PRO A 14 -6.48 9.07 -24.62
N ASP A 15 -5.24 8.86 -25.06
CA ASP A 15 -4.35 7.84 -24.47
C ASP A 15 -4.01 8.05 -22.99
N HIS A 16 -4.03 9.31 -22.51
CA HIS A 16 -3.81 9.63 -21.10
C HIS A 16 -4.92 9.08 -20.17
N LEU A 17 -6.17 9.06 -20.62
CA LEU A 17 -7.29 8.52 -19.85
C LEU A 17 -7.32 6.99 -19.86
N LYS A 18 -6.68 6.36 -20.86
CA LYS A 18 -6.54 4.89 -20.86
C LYS A 18 -5.63 4.41 -19.73
N GLN A 19 -4.60 5.18 -19.39
CA GLN A 19 -3.73 4.89 -18.23
C GLN A 19 -4.53 4.95 -16.93
N GLU A 20 -5.30 6.00 -16.71
CA GLU A 20 -6.13 6.14 -15.50
C GLU A 20 -7.18 5.03 -15.36
N VAL A 21 -7.74 4.57 -16.48
CA VAL A 21 -8.67 3.42 -16.46
C VAL A 21 -7.95 2.11 -16.13
N LEU A 22 -6.71 1.91 -16.61
CA LEU A 22 -5.90 0.75 -16.23
C LEU A 22 -5.58 0.76 -14.74
N ASP A 23 -5.16 1.91 -14.20
CA ASP A 23 -4.89 2.09 -12.77
C ASP A 23 -6.14 1.81 -11.93
N TYR A 24 -7.32 2.24 -12.40
CA TYR A 24 -8.58 2.00 -11.71
C TYR A 24 -8.98 0.51 -11.74
N ILE A 25 -8.70 -0.20 -12.83
CA ILE A 25 -8.92 -1.65 -12.92
C ILE A 25 -8.01 -2.40 -11.94
N GLU A 26 -6.76 -1.97 -11.82
CA GLU A 26 -5.80 -2.53 -10.84
C GLU A 26 -6.27 -2.27 -9.41
N PHE A 27 -6.70 -1.03 -9.10
CA PHE A 27 -7.28 -0.67 -7.80
C PHE A 27 -8.52 -1.49 -7.44
N LEU A 28 -9.43 -1.69 -8.39
CA LEU A 28 -10.63 -2.51 -8.15
C LEU A 28 -10.28 -3.98 -7.91
N SER A 29 -9.28 -4.50 -8.63
CA SER A 29 -8.81 -5.87 -8.45
C SER A 29 -8.21 -6.08 -7.05
N ASP A 30 -7.43 -5.11 -6.57
CA ASP A 30 -6.85 -5.12 -5.22
C ASP A 30 -7.93 -4.97 -4.13
N LYS A 31 -8.85 -4.01 -4.29
CA LYS A 31 -9.91 -3.71 -3.31
C LYS A 31 -10.87 -4.87 -3.08
N TYR A 32 -11.27 -5.57 -4.14
CA TYR A 32 -12.23 -6.68 -4.06
C TYR A 32 -11.56 -8.05 -3.99
N GLY A 33 -10.21 -8.09 -3.96
CA GLY A 33 -9.45 -9.32 -3.81
C GLY A 33 -9.69 -10.31 -4.94
N ILE A 34 -9.86 -9.83 -6.19
CA ILE A 34 -10.06 -10.69 -7.36
C ILE A 34 -8.74 -11.42 -7.61
N GLU A 35 -8.66 -12.67 -7.16
CA GLU A 35 -7.41 -13.45 -7.09
C GLU A 35 -6.83 -13.75 -8.48
N ASP A 36 -7.67 -13.79 -9.51
CA ASP A 36 -7.29 -14.16 -10.88
C ASP A 36 -6.49 -13.07 -11.64
N ILE A 37 -6.47 -11.82 -11.15
CA ILE A 37 -5.76 -10.68 -11.78
C ILE A 37 -4.56 -10.25 -10.94
N LYS A 38 -4.13 -11.05 -9.94
CA LYS A 38 -2.92 -10.77 -9.16
C LYS A 38 -1.67 -11.13 -9.98
N ILE A 39 -1.44 -10.38 -11.05
CA ILE A 39 -0.16 -10.39 -11.76
C ILE A 39 0.83 -9.68 -10.84
N VAL A 40 1.62 -10.48 -10.13
CA VAL A 40 2.93 -10.08 -9.62
C VAL A 40 2.88 -8.95 -8.61
N ASP A 41 2.14 -9.15 -7.52
CA ASP A 41 2.40 -8.35 -6.35
C ASP A 41 2.48 -9.18 -5.09
N ASN A 42 3.55 -9.96 -5.07
CA ASN A 42 4.19 -10.44 -3.87
C ASN A 42 4.85 -9.27 -3.10
N ARG A 43 4.25 -8.06 -3.12
CA ARG A 43 4.58 -6.95 -2.21
C ARG A 43 4.36 -7.51 -0.84
N LYS A 44 5.46 -7.95 -0.23
CA LYS A 44 5.55 -8.44 1.14
C LYS A 44 4.61 -7.57 1.96
N LYS A 45 3.52 -8.16 2.46
CA LYS A 45 2.64 -7.51 3.44
C LYS A 45 3.55 -6.78 4.42
N PHE A 46 3.29 -5.51 4.68
CA PHE A 46 4.11 -4.72 5.58
C PHE A 46 4.19 -5.45 6.92
N GLN A 47 5.35 -6.05 7.25
CA GLN A 47 5.42 -7.07 8.30
C GLN A 47 5.52 -6.48 9.71
N PHE A 48 5.61 -5.14 9.84
CA PHE A 48 5.77 -4.46 11.12
C PHE A 48 6.84 -5.11 12.01
N ASP A 49 7.89 -5.69 11.42
CA ASP A 49 8.93 -6.47 12.15
C ASP A 49 9.69 -5.62 13.20
N TRP A 50 9.61 -4.30 13.07
CA TRP A 50 10.18 -3.34 14.00
C TRP A 50 9.27 -3.05 15.20
N GLU A 51 7.98 -3.37 15.13
CA GLU A 51 7.02 -3.18 16.20
C GLU A 51 7.43 -4.03 17.41
N GLY A 52 7.52 -3.38 18.58
CA GLY A 52 7.94 -4.07 19.80
C GLY A 52 9.44 -4.32 19.94
N GLY A 53 10.29 -3.88 19.00
CA GLY A 53 11.75 -3.98 19.12
C GLY A 53 12.34 -3.30 20.38
N LEU A 54 11.63 -2.30 20.93
CA LEU A 54 11.99 -1.56 22.15
C LEU A 54 11.29 -2.09 23.42
N SER A 55 10.54 -3.19 23.33
CA SER A 55 9.80 -3.78 24.46
C SER A 55 10.69 -4.10 25.67
N ASN A 56 11.94 -4.53 25.41
CA ASN A 56 12.93 -4.81 26.44
C ASN A 56 13.42 -3.56 27.19
N LEU A 57 13.46 -2.41 26.51
CA LEU A 57 13.90 -1.15 27.10
C LEU A 57 12.83 -0.51 27.97
N ARG A 58 11.54 -0.86 27.78
CA ARG A 58 10.42 -0.37 28.60
C ARG A 58 10.59 -0.69 30.09
N LYS A 59 11.32 -1.76 30.44
CA LYS A 59 11.61 -2.12 31.84
C LYS A 59 12.81 -1.38 32.43
N GLN A 60 13.67 -0.79 31.58
CA GLN A 60 14.94 -0.17 31.98
C GLN A 60 14.91 1.36 31.90
N TYR A 61 14.05 1.91 31.04
CA TYR A 61 13.95 3.34 30.80
C TYR A 61 12.49 3.78 30.77
N THR A 62 12.22 4.87 31.45
CA THR A 62 10.97 5.61 31.29
C THR A 62 11.00 6.40 29.98
N SER A 63 9.83 6.72 29.43
CA SER A 63 9.71 7.51 28.19
C SER A 63 10.44 8.85 28.28
N VAL A 64 10.50 9.44 29.48
CA VAL A 64 11.16 10.72 29.75
C VAL A 64 12.69 10.58 29.73
N GLU A 65 13.25 9.51 30.29
CA GLU A 65 14.71 9.27 30.25
C GLU A 65 15.20 8.99 28.83
N LEU A 66 14.41 8.25 28.04
CA LEU A 66 14.68 8.03 26.61
C LEU A 66 14.70 9.34 25.83
N GLN A 67 13.79 10.25 26.14
CA GLN A 67 13.75 11.57 25.50
C GLN A 67 15.01 12.39 25.83
N HIS A 68 15.47 12.41 27.09
CA HIS A 68 16.71 13.10 27.46
C HIS A 68 17.92 12.50 26.75
N LYS A 69 18.05 11.16 26.73
CA LYS A 69 19.15 10.48 26.00
C LYS A 69 19.13 10.76 24.49
N ALA A 70 17.95 10.86 23.89
CA ALA A 70 17.82 11.20 22.48
C ALA A 70 18.25 12.64 22.18
N MET A 71 18.06 13.57 23.13
CA MET A 71 18.56 14.95 23.00
C MET A 71 20.08 15.02 23.11
N ASP A 72 20.71 14.12 23.88
CA ASP A 72 22.18 14.04 24.01
C ASP A 72 22.87 13.43 22.78
N TRP A 73 22.14 12.69 21.93
CA TRP A 73 22.67 12.08 20.71
C TRP A 73 22.53 12.94 19.46
N ARG A 74 22.10 14.20 19.61
CA ARG A 74 21.94 15.19 18.54
C ARG A 74 23.20 16.03 18.35
#